data_AF-Q73WA6-F1
#
_entry.id   AF-Q73WA6-F1
#
_cell.length_a   1.000
_cell.length_b   1.000
_cell.length_c   1.000
_cell.angle_alpha   90.00
_cell.angle_beta   90.00
_cell.angle_gamma   90.00
#
_symmetry.space_group_name_H-M   'P 1'
#
loop_
_entity.id
_entity.type
_entity.pdbx_description
1 polymer ?
#
loop_
_entity_poly.entity_id
_entity_poly.type
_entity_poly.pdbx_seq_one_letter_code
_entity_poly.pdbx_strand_id
1 'polypeptide(L)'
;MGKSLEDRLAAIGDAAEAGEADQTDRPIPAHVKVTRGNPRSKVLQVRLNPEELAALEAIAERRDLPVSTVAREQLLPLVAEELNR
;
A
#
# COMPACT_ATOMS: atom_id res chain seq x y z
N MET A 1 -29.73 16.74 16.19
CA MET A 1 -28.98 17.09 14.96
C MET A 1 -27.78 16.15 14.89
N GLY A 2 -27.82 15.12 14.04
CA GLY A 2 -26.71 14.16 13.92
C GLY A 2 -25.54 14.80 13.18
N LYS A 3 -24.31 14.60 13.67
CA LYS A 3 -23.10 15.03 12.96
C LYS A 3 -23.09 14.39 11.57
N SER A 4 -22.75 15.17 10.55
CA SER A 4 -22.66 14.65 9.18
C SER A 4 -21.57 13.60 9.10
N LEU A 5 -21.64 12.74 8.07
CA LEU A 5 -20.62 11.72 7.86
C LEU A 5 -19.23 12.36 7.70
N GLU A 6 -19.20 13.52 7.03
CA GLU A 6 -18.02 14.34 6.77
C GLU A 6 -17.39 14.87 8.07
N ASP A 7 -18.22 15.35 9.01
CA ASP A 7 -17.74 15.82 10.33
C ASP A 7 -17.12 14.68 11.16
N ARG A 8 -17.62 13.44 11.00
CA ARG A 8 -17.09 12.27 11.69
C ARG A 8 -15.78 11.80 11.08
N LEU A 9 -15.67 11.84 9.75
CA LEU A 9 -14.46 11.49 9.02
C LEU A 9 -13.34 12.48 9.32
N ALA A 10 -13.63 13.78 9.34
CA ALA A 10 -12.67 14.81 9.72
C ALA A 10 -12.17 14.60 11.17
N ALA A 11 -13.08 14.39 12.12
CA ALA A 11 -12.69 14.16 13.52
C ALA A 11 -11.87 12.88 13.74
N ILE A 12 -12.06 11.85 12.91
CA ILE A 12 -11.24 10.63 12.94
C ILE A 12 -9.86 10.89 12.32
N GLY A 13 -9.80 11.66 11.23
CA GLY A 13 -8.54 12.08 10.61
C GLY A 13 -7.67 12.89 11.56
N ASP A 14 -8.23 13.91 12.20
CA ASP A 14 -7.52 14.75 13.18
C ASP A 14 -7.01 13.93 14.39
N ALA A 15 -7.79 12.95 14.86
CA ALA A 15 -7.40 12.08 15.96
C ALA A 15 -6.31 11.06 15.56
N ALA A 16 -6.31 10.60 14.31
CA ALA A 16 -5.29 9.70 13.78
C ALA A 16 -3.95 10.43 13.58
N GLU A 17 -3.98 11.63 13.00
CA GLU A 17 -2.78 12.45 12.75
C GLU A 17 -2.14 12.93 14.06
N ALA A 18 -2.95 13.31 15.06
CA ALA A 18 -2.46 13.62 16.41
C ALA A 18 -1.86 12.40 17.13
N GLY A 19 -2.36 11.19 16.85
CA GLY A 19 -1.85 9.94 17.42
C GLY A 19 -0.55 9.46 16.78
N GLU A 20 -0.30 9.78 15.52
CA GLU A 20 0.94 9.42 14.82
C GLU A 20 2.13 10.32 15.23
N ALA A 21 1.88 11.59 15.53
CA ALA A 21 2.91 12.51 16.02
C ALA A 21 3.51 12.11 17.39
N ASP A 22 2.71 11.52 18.29
CA ASP A 22 3.12 11.14 19.66
C ASP A 22 3.76 9.74 19.76
N GLN A 23 3.71 8.93 18.70
CA GLN A 23 4.19 7.53 18.72
C GLN A 23 5.64 7.35 18.26
N THR A 24 6.29 8.40 17.75
CA THR A 24 7.63 8.29 17.15
C THR A 24 8.72 8.02 18.20
N ASP A 25 8.52 8.43 19.47
CA ASP A 25 9.58 8.43 20.49
C ASP A 25 9.25 7.60 21.76
N ARG A 26 8.19 6.79 21.71
CA ARG A 26 7.79 5.96 22.86
C ARG A 26 8.62 4.66 22.89
N PRO A 27 9.34 4.36 23.99
CA PRO A 27 10.13 3.14 24.07
C PRO A 27 9.23 1.90 23.98
N ILE A 28 9.56 1.00 23.04
CA ILE A 28 8.83 -0.26 22.85
C ILE A 28 8.91 -1.06 24.16
N PRO A 29 7.79 -1.50 24.75
CA PRO A 29 7.80 -2.22 26.01
C PRO A 29 8.66 -3.48 25.93
N ALA A 30 9.52 -3.72 26.94
CA ALA A 30 10.54 -4.79 26.91
C ALA A 30 9.98 -6.23 26.80
N HIS A 31 8.68 -6.42 27.05
CA HIS A 31 8.00 -7.71 26.91
C HIS A 31 7.46 -7.95 25.49
N VAL A 32 7.53 -6.96 24.60
CA VAL A 32 7.05 -7.05 23.22
C VAL A 32 8.18 -7.59 22.35
N LYS A 33 8.02 -8.82 21.87
CA LYS A 33 8.87 -9.37 20.82
C LYS A 33 8.46 -8.72 19.49
N VAL A 34 9.28 -7.80 18.98
CA VAL A 34 9.10 -7.23 17.63
C VAL A 34 9.44 -8.32 16.61
N THR A 35 8.47 -9.17 16.29
CA THR A 35 8.52 -9.99 15.09
C THR A 35 7.95 -9.17 13.94
N ARG A 36 8.82 -8.55 13.14
CA ARG A 36 8.42 -8.02 11.83
C ARG A 36 8.11 -9.25 10.97
N GLY A 37 6.84 -9.68 11.00
CA GLY A 37 6.37 -10.89 10.35
C GLY A 37 6.80 -10.88 8.89
N ASN A 38 7.51 -11.94 8.48
CA ASN A 38 7.97 -12.15 7.12
C ASN A 38 6.80 -11.91 6.14
N PRO A 39 6.79 -10.83 5.34
CA PRO A 39 5.76 -10.67 4.35
C PRO A 39 5.94 -11.82 3.35
N ARG A 40 4.91 -12.64 3.17
CA ARG A 40 4.92 -13.78 2.21
C ARG A 40 5.03 -13.32 0.75
N SER A 41 5.38 -12.06 0.49
CA SER A 41 5.68 -11.56 -0.84
C SER A 41 7.04 -12.08 -1.28
N LYS A 42 7.06 -12.69 -2.47
CA LYS A 42 8.29 -13.03 -3.20
C LYS A 42 8.50 -11.97 -4.28
N VAL A 43 9.75 -11.63 -4.52
CA VAL A 43 10.13 -10.70 -5.60
C VAL A 43 10.17 -11.47 -6.91
N LEU A 44 9.37 -11.04 -7.88
CA LEU A 44 9.43 -11.49 -9.27
C LEU A 44 10.18 -10.43 -10.08
N GLN A 45 11.24 -10.84 -10.78
CA GLN A 45 11.94 -9.96 -11.73
C GLN A 45 11.31 -10.13 -13.12
N VAL A 46 10.80 -9.04 -13.69
CA VAL A 46 10.26 -9.00 -15.04
C VAL A 46 11.25 -8.24 -15.91
N ARG A 47 11.66 -8.83 -17.03
CA ARG A 47 12.51 -8.16 -18.01
C ARG A 47 11.62 -7.38 -18.97
N LEU A 48 11.82 -6.07 -19.00
CA LEU A 48 11.16 -5.15 -19.92
C LEU A 48 12.24 -4.49 -20.78
N ASN A 49 11.91 -4.18 -22.02
CA ASN A 49 12.72 -3.29 -22.84
C ASN A 49 12.50 -1.82 -22.38
N PRO A 50 13.33 -0.86 -22.85
CA PRO A 50 13.21 0.54 -22.41
C PRO A 50 11.86 1.20 -22.74
N GLU A 51 11.25 0.85 -23.87
CA GLU A 51 9.97 1.41 -24.31
C GLU A 51 8.80 0.89 -23.45
N GLU A 52 8.83 -0.40 -23.12
CA GLU A 52 7.85 -1.05 -22.24
C GLU A 52 7.91 -0.48 -20.82
N LEU A 53 9.11 -0.26 -20.29
CA LEU A 53 9.29 0.35 -18.97
C LEU A 53 8.77 1.79 -18.96
N ALA A 54 9.14 2.60 -19.96
CA ALA A 54 8.69 3.99 -20.06
C ALA A 54 7.16 4.09 -20.18
N ALA A 55 6.52 3.18 -20.95
CA ALA A 55 5.07 3.13 -21.04
C ALA A 55 4.42 2.80 -19.69
N LEU A 56 5.01 1.86 -18.93
CA LEU A 56 4.52 1.49 -17.61
C LEU A 56 4.69 2.62 -16.58
N GLU A 57 5.81 3.32 -16.61
CA GLU A 57 6.08 4.51 -15.80
C GLU A 57 5.09 5.64 -16.09
N ALA A 58 4.81 5.91 -17.37
CA ALA A 58 3.82 6.92 -17.75
C ALA A 58 2.40 6.57 -17.28
N ILE A 59 2.03 5.28 -17.27
CA ILE A 59 0.74 4.84 -16.71
C ILE A 59 0.71 5.06 -15.20
N ALA A 60 1.81 4.72 -14.52
CA ALA A 60 1.96 4.87 -13.08
C ALA A 60 1.87 6.34 -12.64
N GLU A 61 2.54 7.23 -13.36
CA GLU A 61 2.50 8.68 -13.13
C GLU A 61 1.09 9.25 -13.31
N ARG A 62 0.40 8.91 -14.42
CA ARG A 62 -0.98 9.38 -14.65
C ARG A 62 -1.98 8.93 -13.58
N ARG A 63 -1.66 7.84 -12.87
CA ARG A 63 -2.53 7.25 -11.84
C ARG A 63 -2.07 7.58 -10.42
N ASP A 64 -0.95 8.29 -10.26
CA ASP A 64 -0.30 8.55 -8.97
C ASP A 64 -0.07 7.26 -8.16
N LEU A 65 0.39 6.21 -8.83
CA LEU A 65 0.64 4.89 -8.23
C LEU A 65 2.08 4.43 -8.47
N PRO A 66 2.65 3.58 -7.59
CA PRO A 66 3.92 2.92 -7.88
C PRO A 66 3.84 2.01 -9.12
N VAL A 67 4.91 1.97 -9.90
CA VAL A 67 5.07 1.08 -11.08
C VAL A 67 4.80 -0.38 -10.72
N SER A 68 5.27 -0.83 -9.55
CA SER A 68 5.04 -2.20 -9.04
C SER A 68 3.57 -2.49 -8.73
N THR A 69 2.81 -1.48 -8.29
CA THR A 69 1.37 -1.59 -8.06
C THR A 69 0.63 -1.75 -9.37
N VAL A 70 0.95 -0.92 -10.37
CA VAL A 70 0.37 -1.02 -11.71
C VAL A 70 0.68 -2.37 -12.36
N ALA A 71 1.93 -2.83 -12.28
CA ALA A 71 2.32 -4.15 -12.77
C ALA A 71 1.54 -5.26 -12.06
N ARG A 72 1.41 -5.19 -10.73
CA ARG A 72 0.66 -6.18 -9.96
C ARG A 72 -0.82 -6.21 -10.32
N GLU A 73 -1.46 -5.06 -10.52
CA GLU A 73 -2.87 -4.98 -10.95
C GLU A 73 -3.09 -5.72 -12.27
N GLN A 74 -2.16 -5.65 -13.21
CA GLN A 74 -2.26 -6.37 -14.50
C GLN A 74 -1.96 -7.87 -14.36
N LEU A 75 -1.09 -8.26 -13.42
CA LEU A 75 -0.78 -9.66 -13.16
C LEU A 75 -1.90 -10.40 -12.40
N LEU A 76 -2.67 -9.70 -11.56
CA LEU A 76 -3.70 -10.32 -10.72
C LEU A 76 -4.79 -11.06 -11.50
N PRO A 77 -5.39 -10.51 -12.58
CA PRO A 77 -6.37 -11.21 -13.38
C PRO A 77 -5.83 -12.53 -13.95
N LEU A 78 -4.63 -12.49 -14.54
CA LEU A 78 -3.96 -13.67 -15.12
C LEU A 78 -3.75 -14.77 -14.08
N VAL A 79 -3.35 -14.40 -12.86
CA VAL A 79 -3.17 -15.36 -11.75
C VAL A 79 -4.50 -15.87 -11.22
N ALA A 80 -5.54 -15.02 -11.16
CA ALA A 80 -6.85 -15.42 -10.69
C ALA A 80 -7.50 -16.48 -11.59
N GLU A 81 -7.29 -16.41 -12.91
CA GLU A 81 -7.75 -17.45 -13.83
C GLU A 81 -7.16 -18.82 -13.51
N GLU A 82 -5.87 -18.88 -13.20
CA GLU A 82 -5.19 -20.15 -12.88
C GLU A 82 -5.55 -20.67 -11.47
N LEU A 83 -5.76 -19.79 -10.49
CA LEU A 83 -6.13 -20.19 -9.13
C LEU A 83 -7.57 -20.72 -9.01
N ASN A 84 -8.44 -20.36 -9.95
CA ASN A 84 -9.85 -20.76 -9.96
C ASN A 84 -10.12 -21.97 -10.87
N ARG A 85 -9.08 -22.57 -11.47
CA ARG A 85 -9.14 -23.81 -12.24
C ARG A 85 -8.98 -25.02 -11.31
#